data_AF-A0A7S4BKP3-F1
#
_entry.id   AF-A0A7S4BKP3-F1
#
_cell.length_a   1.000
_cell.length_b   1.000
_cell.length_c   1.000
_cell.angle_alpha   90.00
_cell.angle_beta   90.00
_cell.angle_gamma   90.00
#
_symmetry.space_group_name_H-M   'P 1'
#
loop_
_entity.id
_entity.type
_entity.pdbx_description
1 polymer ?
#
loop_
_entity_poly.entity_id
_entity_poly.type
_entity_poly.pdbx_seq_one_letter_code
_entity_poly.pdbx_strand_id
1 'polypeptide(L)'
;RRRWRRRQRRGRCVLGKVRGVHRLASPFLMDDMAGTKQLQRVDSFAYQTPRFAPWAFLLLACAVAVFISMEISHFHEPSMWKVAAKLLWKNASVRPPLLVVITVAGWAWVIRVCRASAMNLELVLGGAVQPPVATYHGALVMLSLLMSMHTIHIVASDIPGLTWRPWLTCNLLLHALFVVLALMPRQTFHGEARLSLVRTLVESVLAPLTPVTFWHVIVADYLTSMAKAMSDLQLTCCISKHILAHDHAHPHAANVVAAVANAAAVLPGSSAAAVQGTYVRTTELWGRYHEHCGDSYANALLLALPFWWRLMQCLKVYSQTREQKNLWNALKYATAFPLVYTGYLKRHEPSATHDALFVCAAVLQSSFTFVWDVLMDWGLPQRAKSERARGICGYTLREPLLVTRSPAAYGLLCVVNLLLRFAWTLSIFAGVKGYGAGMFFFEVIEVFRRTVWAVFRIEWEVIVKVYSTAQETKHLTSGDSEASEEQGLEAAKDLED
;
A
#
# COMPACT_ATOMS: atom_id res chain seq x y z
N ARG A 1 -47.15 -52.82 21.70
CA ARG A 1 -46.90 -51.64 22.55
C ARG A 1 -47.42 -50.41 21.80
N ARG A 2 -48.74 -50.22 21.67
CA ARG A 2 -49.65 -49.47 22.57
C ARG A 2 -49.18 -48.02 22.82
N ARG A 3 -49.98 -47.09 22.28
CA ARG A 3 -50.17 -45.66 22.67
C ARG A 3 -48.98 -44.74 22.34
N TRP A 4 -49.05 -43.69 21.51
CA TRP A 4 -50.16 -42.80 21.19
C TRP A 4 -49.88 -42.03 19.87
N ARG A 5 -50.52 -42.48 18.77
CA ARG A 5 -51.02 -41.57 17.75
C ARG A 5 -52.01 -40.62 18.46
N ARG A 6 -52.02 -39.33 18.11
CA ARG A 6 -53.19 -38.58 17.60
C ARG A 6 -53.19 -37.12 18.07
N ARG A 7 -53.35 -36.25 17.06
CA ARG A 7 -54.01 -34.92 17.00
C ARG A 7 -53.02 -33.88 16.47
N GLN A 8 -53.28 -33.16 15.39
CA GLN A 8 -54.50 -33.05 14.60
C GLN A 8 -54.17 -32.32 13.29
N ARG A 9 -54.47 -32.96 12.16
CA ARG A 9 -54.97 -32.25 10.96
C ARG A 9 -56.34 -31.67 11.31
N ARG A 10 -56.60 -30.38 11.05
CA ARG A 10 -57.90 -29.83 10.61
C ARG A 10 -57.84 -28.30 10.42
N GLY A 11 -58.39 -27.84 9.29
CA GLY A 11 -58.78 -26.44 9.03
C GLY A 11 -58.08 -25.85 7.81
N ARG A 12 -58.57 -26.10 6.60
CA ARG A 12 -59.54 -25.30 5.81
C ARG A 12 -58.92 -24.09 5.09
N CYS A 13 -59.19 -24.05 3.79
CA CYS A 13 -59.02 -22.91 2.89
C CYS A 13 -59.56 -21.60 3.45
N VAL A 14 -58.83 -20.50 3.20
CA VAL A 14 -59.39 -19.22 2.77
C VAL A 14 -58.48 -18.65 1.68
N LEU A 15 -59.07 -18.37 0.51
CA LEU A 15 -58.46 -17.61 -0.57
C LEU A 15 -58.13 -16.18 -0.07
N GLY A 16 -56.89 -15.76 -0.27
CA GLY A 16 -56.46 -14.36 -0.22
C GLY A 16 -55.61 -14.05 -1.45
N LYS A 17 -56.24 -13.46 -2.46
CA LYS A 17 -55.70 -13.11 -3.77
C LYS A 17 -54.74 -11.91 -3.63
N VAL A 18 -53.43 -12.08 -3.82
CA VAL A 18 -52.53 -10.97 -4.18
C VAL A 18 -51.61 -11.44 -5.30
N ARG A 19 -51.90 -10.95 -6.52
CA ARG A 19 -51.06 -11.05 -7.71
C ARG A 19 -49.87 -10.09 -7.56
N GLY A 20 -48.68 -10.52 -7.99
CA GLY A 20 -47.52 -9.64 -8.12
C GLY A 20 -46.21 -10.41 -8.27
N VAL A 21 -46.05 -11.08 -9.40
CA VAL A 21 -44.89 -11.89 -9.81
C VAL A 21 -43.66 -10.99 -10.01
N HIS A 22 -42.60 -11.22 -9.24
CA HIS A 22 -41.19 -11.21 -9.67
C HIS A 22 -40.32 -11.62 -8.47
N ARG A 23 -40.15 -12.93 -8.28
CA ARG A 23 -39.15 -13.49 -7.36
C ARG A 23 -38.63 -14.79 -7.95
N LEU A 24 -37.56 -14.68 -8.72
CA LEU A 24 -36.65 -15.79 -9.06
C LEU A 24 -35.23 -15.30 -8.77
N ALA A 25 -34.94 -15.07 -7.50
CA ALA A 25 -33.60 -15.20 -6.97
C ALA A 25 -33.61 -16.52 -6.20
N SER A 26 -32.84 -17.49 -6.69
CA SER A 26 -32.77 -18.83 -6.12
C SER A 26 -32.35 -18.78 -4.63
N PRO A 27 -33.01 -19.51 -3.71
CA PRO A 27 -32.61 -19.59 -2.30
C PRO A 27 -31.21 -20.19 -2.08
N PHE A 28 -30.68 -20.93 -3.06
CA PHE A 28 -29.41 -21.67 -2.93
C PHE A 28 -28.17 -20.78 -2.80
N LEU A 29 -28.18 -19.55 -3.34
CA LEU A 29 -27.02 -18.63 -3.28
C LEU A 29 -26.87 -17.93 -1.92
N MET A 30 -27.93 -17.90 -1.10
CA MET A 30 -27.90 -17.29 0.23
C MET A 30 -27.49 -18.29 1.32
N ASP A 31 -27.75 -19.59 1.12
CA ASP A 31 -27.40 -20.63 2.11
C ASP A 31 -25.88 -20.95 2.12
N ASP A 32 -25.19 -20.90 0.98
CA ASP A 32 -23.72 -21.01 0.95
C ASP A 32 -23.03 -19.81 1.65
N MET A 33 -23.66 -18.63 1.61
CA MET A 33 -23.24 -17.46 2.39
C MET A 33 -23.73 -17.48 3.86
N ALA A 34 -24.65 -18.38 4.22
CA ALA A 34 -25.03 -18.61 5.61
C ALA A 34 -24.08 -19.60 6.30
N GLY A 35 -23.54 -20.57 5.56
CA GLY A 35 -22.48 -21.47 6.04
C GLY A 35 -21.19 -20.75 6.44
N THR A 36 -20.84 -19.65 5.76
CA THR A 36 -19.70 -18.79 6.13
C THR A 36 -19.92 -18.01 7.43
N LYS A 37 -21.17 -17.71 7.82
CA LYS A 37 -21.47 -17.08 9.12
C LYS A 37 -21.25 -18.02 10.31
N GLN A 38 -21.38 -19.35 10.13
CA GLN A 38 -21.06 -20.32 11.18
C GLN A 38 -19.55 -20.56 11.31
N LEU A 39 -18.79 -20.52 10.21
CA LEU A 39 -17.32 -20.55 10.25
C LEU A 39 -16.69 -19.27 10.84
N GLN A 40 -17.37 -18.12 10.75
CA GLN A 40 -16.92 -16.87 11.39
C GLN A 40 -16.98 -16.86 12.92
N ARG A 41 -17.64 -17.85 13.55
CA ARG A 41 -17.77 -17.91 15.02
C ARG A 41 -16.64 -18.72 15.70
N VAL A 42 -15.66 -19.21 14.92
CA VAL A 42 -14.52 -20.01 15.42
C VAL A 42 -13.20 -19.30 15.10
N ASP A 43 -13.02 -18.08 15.58
CA ASP A 43 -11.71 -17.39 15.62
C ASP A 43 -11.39 -17.00 17.07
N SER A 44 -11.54 -17.94 18.00
CA SER A 44 -10.92 -17.90 19.33
C SER A 44 -9.47 -18.39 19.25
N PHE A 45 -8.71 -17.96 18.24
CA PHE A 45 -7.27 -18.15 18.29
C PHE A 45 -6.74 -17.26 19.41
N ALA A 46 -6.23 -17.88 20.47
CA ALA A 46 -5.55 -17.19 21.55
C ALA A 46 -4.43 -16.34 20.96
N TYR A 47 -4.69 -15.06 20.78
CA TYR A 47 -3.75 -14.11 20.22
C TYR A 47 -2.63 -13.89 21.24
N GLN A 48 -1.51 -14.59 21.06
CA GLN A 48 -0.31 -14.24 21.80
C GLN A 48 0.26 -12.97 21.19
N THR A 49 0.05 -11.84 21.88
CA THR A 49 0.80 -10.62 21.61
C THR A 49 2.29 -10.97 21.50
N PRO A 50 3.00 -10.52 20.45
CA PRO A 50 4.42 -10.84 20.33
C PRO A 50 5.14 -10.39 21.60
N ARG A 51 5.93 -11.29 22.20
CA ARG A 51 6.63 -11.08 23.50
C ARG A 51 7.46 -9.78 23.57
N PHE A 52 7.77 -9.18 22.41
CA PHE A 52 8.56 -7.97 22.25
C PHE A 52 7.75 -6.67 22.20
N ALA A 53 6.41 -6.73 22.11
CA ALA A 53 5.58 -5.53 22.04
C ALA A 53 5.74 -4.61 23.25
N PRO A 54 5.73 -5.09 24.52
CA PRO A 54 5.94 -4.23 25.69
C PRO A 54 7.30 -3.51 25.65
N TRP A 55 8.35 -4.21 25.19
CA TRP A 55 9.69 -3.65 25.05
C TRP A 55 9.77 -2.58 23.96
N ALA A 56 9.09 -2.77 22.83
CA ALA A 56 9.02 -1.75 21.78
C ALA A 56 8.30 -0.48 22.24
N PHE A 57 7.23 -0.61 23.03
CA PHE A 57 6.53 0.54 23.63
C PHE A 57 7.36 1.25 24.69
N LEU A 58 8.07 0.49 25.54
CA LEU A 58 8.99 1.04 26.52
C LEU A 58 10.12 1.81 25.83
N LEU A 59 10.73 1.24 24.79
CA LEU A 59 11.76 1.89 23.99
C LEU A 59 11.26 3.19 23.36
N LEU A 60 10.03 3.20 22.82
CA LEU A 60 9.42 4.41 22.28
C LEU A 60 9.22 5.46 23.37
N ALA A 61 8.66 5.08 24.51
CA ALA A 61 8.43 6.00 25.63
C ALA A 61 9.76 6.60 26.14
N CYS A 62 10.81 5.78 26.28
CA CYS A 62 12.15 6.24 26.67
C CYS A 62 12.74 7.17 25.61
N ALA A 63 12.65 6.83 24.32
CA ALA A 63 13.19 7.65 23.24
C ALA A 63 12.49 9.01 23.17
N VAL A 64 11.15 9.03 23.25
CA VAL A 64 10.35 10.25 23.28
C VAL A 64 10.68 11.10 24.52
N ALA A 65 10.84 10.48 25.69
CA ALA A 65 11.22 11.20 26.91
C ALA A 65 12.61 11.86 26.79
N VAL A 66 13.60 11.14 26.24
CA VAL A 66 14.95 11.68 25.99
C VAL A 66 14.90 12.85 25.01
N PHE A 67 14.12 12.71 23.94
CA PHE A 67 13.98 13.76 22.94
C PHE A 67 13.29 15.01 23.47
N ILE A 68 12.20 14.86 24.23
CA ILE A 68 11.53 15.97 24.90
C ILE A 68 12.49 16.67 25.86
N SER A 69 13.25 15.92 26.65
CA SER A 69 14.25 16.46 27.59
C SER A 69 15.35 17.27 26.88
N MET A 70 15.79 16.81 25.70
CA MET A 70 16.80 17.51 24.91
C MET A 70 16.27 18.76 24.20
N GLU A 71 15.04 18.73 23.69
CA GLU A 71 14.43 19.90 23.04
C GLU A 71 14.08 21.00 24.07
N ILE A 72 13.66 20.62 25.28
CA ILE A 72 13.44 21.56 26.41
C ILE A 72 14.74 22.28 26.80
N SER A 73 15.89 21.62 26.69
CA SER A 73 17.19 22.22 27.04
C SER A 73 17.83 23.05 25.91
N HIS A 74 17.34 22.95 24.68
CA HIS A 74 17.92 23.64 23.51
C HIS A 74 17.03 24.77 22.95
N PHE A 75 15.72 24.74 23.19
CA PHE A 75 14.81 25.77 22.73
C PHE A 75 14.15 26.46 23.91
N HIS A 76 14.33 27.77 24.02
CA HIS A 76 13.48 28.59 24.89
C HIS A 76 11.99 28.55 24.43
N GLU A 77 11.68 28.09 23.20
CA GLU A 77 10.32 27.75 22.71
C GLU A 77 10.33 26.68 21.58
N PRO A 78 10.27 25.36 21.87
CA PRO A 78 10.14 24.34 20.84
C PRO A 78 8.67 24.19 20.42
N SER A 79 8.29 24.70 19.25
CA SER A 79 6.96 24.40 18.68
C SER A 79 6.88 22.91 18.32
N MET A 80 5.80 22.22 18.70
CA MET A 80 5.56 20.81 18.32
C MET A 80 5.69 20.56 16.81
N TRP A 81 5.43 21.57 15.98
CA TRP A 81 5.59 21.49 14.52
C TRP A 81 7.05 21.25 14.09
N LYS A 82 8.03 21.91 14.73
CA LYS A 82 9.47 21.72 14.43
C LYS A 82 9.92 20.30 14.79
N VAL A 83 9.43 19.79 15.91
CA VAL A 83 9.65 18.42 16.37
C VAL A 83 9.07 17.41 15.39
N ALA A 84 7.77 17.54 15.06
CA ALA A 84 7.11 16.68 14.11
C ALA A 84 7.78 16.72 12.73
N ALA A 85 8.28 17.90 12.31
CA ALA A 85 9.03 18.04 11.08
C ALA A 85 10.30 17.20 11.07
N LYS A 86 11.13 17.31 12.11
CA LYS A 86 12.35 16.48 12.23
C LYS A 86 12.00 14.99 12.25
N LEU A 87 10.91 14.61 12.92
CA LEU A 87 10.52 13.20 13.11
C LEU A 87 9.92 12.54 11.87
N LEU A 88 9.12 13.26 11.07
CA LEU A 88 8.23 12.61 10.10
C LEU A 88 8.56 12.93 8.64
N TRP A 89 8.98 14.16 8.31
CA TRP A 89 9.02 14.60 6.90
C TRP A 89 10.23 15.43 6.48
N LYS A 90 11.07 15.90 7.41
CA LYS A 90 12.26 16.72 7.07
C LYS A 90 13.38 15.87 6.46
N ASN A 91 13.55 14.64 6.93
CA ASN A 91 14.58 13.73 6.43
C ASN A 91 13.95 12.72 5.47
N ALA A 92 14.38 12.73 4.20
CA ALA A 92 13.85 11.83 3.17
C ALA A 92 14.03 10.34 3.56
N SER A 93 15.04 10.01 4.36
CA SER A 93 15.33 8.65 4.82
C SER A 93 14.25 8.03 5.72
N VAL A 94 13.42 8.85 6.38
CA VAL A 94 12.36 8.33 7.27
C VAL A 94 11.13 7.95 6.48
N ARG A 95 10.91 8.59 5.32
CA ARG A 95 9.68 8.43 4.55
C ARG A 95 9.49 7.00 4.02
N PRO A 96 10.50 6.33 3.42
CA PRO A 96 10.33 4.95 2.95
C PRO A 96 9.88 3.96 4.05
N PRO A 97 10.59 3.81 5.19
CA PRO A 97 10.15 2.88 6.23
C PRO A 97 8.81 3.30 6.87
N LEU A 98 8.54 4.61 6.99
CA LEU A 98 7.26 5.10 7.52
C LEU A 98 6.09 4.77 6.59
N LEU A 99 6.25 4.92 5.27
CA LEU A 99 5.21 4.57 4.30
C LEU A 99 4.97 3.05 4.25
N VAL A 100 5.99 2.23 4.47
CA VAL A 100 5.82 0.78 4.65
C VAL A 100 4.94 0.49 5.86
N VAL A 101 5.20 1.14 7.01
CA VAL A 101 4.37 1.01 8.22
C VAL A 101 2.92 1.41 7.95
N ILE A 102 2.71 2.55 7.29
CA ILE A 102 1.37 3.05 6.91
C ILE A 102 0.68 2.06 5.96
N THR A 103 1.41 1.49 5.00
CA THR A 103 0.89 0.48 4.07
C THR A 103 0.46 -0.79 4.79
N VAL A 104 1.24 -1.27 5.76
CA VAL A 104 0.87 -2.46 6.57
C VAL A 104 -0.36 -2.17 7.43
N ALA A 105 -0.46 -0.97 8.02
CA ALA A 105 -1.65 -0.54 8.75
C ALA A 105 -2.88 -0.43 7.84
N GLY A 106 -2.71 0.12 6.63
CA GLY A 106 -3.75 0.17 5.60
C GLY A 106 -4.20 -1.24 5.17
N TRP A 107 -3.27 -2.18 5.02
CA TRP A 107 -3.59 -3.58 4.73
C TRP A 107 -4.39 -4.24 5.85
N ALA A 108 -4.07 -3.96 7.11
CA ALA A 108 -4.88 -4.42 8.25
C ALA A 108 -6.33 -3.89 8.18
N TRP A 109 -6.50 -2.65 7.72
CA TRP A 109 -7.82 -2.08 7.47
C TRP A 109 -8.55 -2.76 6.31
N VAL A 110 -7.87 -3.06 5.20
CA VAL A 110 -8.43 -3.84 4.07
C VAL A 110 -8.96 -5.18 4.58
N ILE A 111 -8.16 -5.93 5.33
CA ILE A 111 -8.57 -7.23 5.89
C ILE A 111 -9.83 -7.07 6.76
N ARG A 112 -9.86 -6.04 7.61
CA ARG A 112 -11.02 -5.76 8.48
C ARG A 112 -12.28 -5.49 7.68
N VAL A 113 -12.21 -4.60 6.68
CA VAL A 113 -13.36 -4.24 5.83
C VAL A 113 -13.83 -5.47 5.06
N CYS A 114 -12.91 -6.19 4.42
CA CYS A 114 -13.25 -7.36 3.62
C CYS A 114 -13.90 -8.48 4.45
N ARG A 115 -13.39 -8.74 5.67
CA ARG A 115 -14.01 -9.70 6.60
C ARG A 115 -15.38 -9.22 7.10
N ALA A 116 -15.54 -7.92 7.37
CA ALA A 116 -16.83 -7.34 7.77
C ALA A 116 -17.89 -7.43 6.66
N SER A 117 -17.46 -7.39 5.41
CA SER A 117 -18.29 -7.60 4.22
C SER A 117 -18.46 -9.09 3.84
N ALA A 118 -18.07 -10.02 4.70
CA ALA A 118 -18.16 -11.47 4.50
C ALA A 118 -17.44 -11.99 3.24
N MET A 119 -16.36 -11.33 2.82
CA MET A 119 -15.55 -11.77 1.69
C MET A 119 -14.50 -12.82 2.13
N ASN A 120 -14.37 -13.90 1.36
CA ASN A 120 -13.33 -14.90 1.60
C ASN A 120 -12.00 -14.47 0.95
N LEU A 121 -11.13 -13.81 1.72
CA LEU A 121 -9.82 -13.36 1.22
C LEU A 121 -8.89 -14.52 0.88
N GLU A 122 -8.98 -15.64 1.60
CA GLU A 122 -8.05 -16.77 1.43
C GLU A 122 -8.25 -17.43 0.07
N LEU A 123 -9.51 -17.53 -0.37
CA LEU A 123 -9.87 -17.98 -1.73
C LEU A 123 -9.27 -17.07 -2.82
N VAL A 124 -9.27 -15.75 -2.58
CA VAL A 124 -8.81 -14.78 -3.57
C VAL A 124 -7.29 -14.71 -3.62
N LEU A 125 -6.65 -14.67 -2.45
CA LEU A 125 -5.20 -14.49 -2.29
C LEU A 125 -4.43 -15.81 -2.41
N GLY A 126 -5.09 -16.96 -2.31
CA GLY A 126 -4.49 -18.29 -2.49
C GLY A 126 -3.68 -18.77 -1.27
N GLY A 127 -3.98 -18.25 -0.08
CA GLY A 127 -3.28 -18.62 1.15
C GLY A 127 -3.89 -18.00 2.40
N ALA A 128 -3.45 -18.47 3.57
CA ALA A 128 -3.93 -18.01 4.86
C ALA A 128 -3.65 -16.52 5.08
N VAL A 129 -4.65 -15.78 5.57
CA VAL A 129 -4.56 -14.34 5.80
C VAL A 129 -4.54 -14.05 7.29
N GLN A 130 -3.51 -13.34 7.74
CA GLN A 130 -3.39 -12.95 9.15
C GLN A 130 -4.61 -12.13 9.60
N PRO A 131 -5.06 -12.29 10.86
CA PRO A 131 -6.18 -11.52 11.37
C PRO A 131 -5.80 -10.04 11.47
N PRO A 132 -6.78 -9.12 11.31
CA PRO A 132 -6.51 -7.69 11.22
C PRO A 132 -5.84 -7.15 12.48
N VAL A 133 -6.21 -7.65 13.66
CA VAL A 133 -5.61 -7.27 14.95
C VAL A 133 -4.11 -7.57 14.97
N ALA A 134 -3.71 -8.76 14.51
CA ALA A 134 -2.31 -9.14 14.39
C ALA A 134 -1.52 -8.20 13.47
N THR A 135 -2.10 -7.88 12.31
CA THR A 135 -1.47 -6.95 11.36
C THR A 135 -1.34 -5.54 11.93
N TYR A 136 -2.34 -5.03 12.67
CA TYR A 136 -2.25 -3.73 13.36
C TYR A 136 -1.16 -3.71 14.43
N HIS A 137 -1.08 -4.74 15.27
CA HIS A 137 0.00 -4.86 16.24
C HIS A 137 1.37 -4.93 15.56
N GLY A 138 1.45 -5.62 14.42
CA GLY A 138 2.61 -5.63 13.55
C GLY A 138 3.06 -4.22 13.17
N ALA A 139 2.17 -3.47 12.52
CA ALA A 139 2.42 -2.10 12.13
C ALA A 139 2.82 -1.21 13.32
N LEU A 140 2.15 -1.34 14.46
CA LEU A 140 2.43 -0.55 15.65
C LEU A 140 3.81 -0.85 16.25
N VAL A 141 4.24 -2.11 16.29
CA VAL A 141 5.59 -2.47 16.72
C VAL A 141 6.64 -1.91 15.76
N MET A 142 6.42 -2.01 14.44
CA MET A 142 7.32 -1.39 13.44
C MET A 142 7.38 0.12 13.60
N LEU A 143 6.24 0.79 13.87
CA LEU A 143 6.18 2.22 14.13
C LEU A 143 6.99 2.58 15.37
N SER A 144 6.81 1.86 16.48
CA SER A 144 7.54 2.10 17.72
C SER A 144 9.05 1.94 17.54
N LEU A 145 9.49 0.89 16.84
CA LEU A 145 10.92 0.67 16.54
C LEU A 145 11.48 1.78 15.64
N LEU A 146 10.74 2.15 14.58
CA LEU A 146 11.10 3.22 13.66
C LEU A 146 11.25 4.56 14.38
N MET A 147 10.24 4.95 15.16
CA MET A 147 10.24 6.21 15.91
C MET A 147 11.34 6.21 16.98
N SER A 148 11.57 5.09 17.68
CA SER A 148 12.66 5.00 18.67
C SER A 148 14.03 5.22 18.03
N MET A 149 14.33 4.50 16.95
CA MET A 149 15.60 4.63 16.23
C MET A 149 15.77 6.02 15.61
N HIS A 150 14.71 6.58 15.04
CA HIS A 150 14.76 7.91 14.45
C HIS A 150 14.93 9.01 15.50
N THR A 151 14.37 8.82 16.68
CA THR A 151 14.54 9.74 17.81
C THR A 151 15.98 9.73 18.30
N ILE A 152 16.58 8.54 18.48
CA ILE A 152 18.02 8.38 18.79
C ILE A 152 18.88 9.07 17.72
N HIS A 153 18.49 8.94 16.45
CA HIS A 153 19.17 9.57 15.33
C HIS A 153 19.12 11.11 15.40
N ILE A 154 17.96 11.72 15.66
CA ILE A 154 17.85 13.19 15.77
C ILE A 154 18.70 13.68 16.93
N VAL A 155 18.57 13.03 18.10
CA VAL A 155 19.38 13.32 19.29
C VAL A 155 20.87 13.29 18.97
N ALA A 156 21.35 12.22 18.34
CA ALA A 156 22.76 12.09 17.97
C ALA A 156 23.23 13.14 16.94
N SER A 157 22.31 13.64 16.12
CA SER A 157 22.61 14.63 15.08
C SER A 157 22.67 16.08 15.55
N ASP A 158 22.03 16.37 16.70
CA ASP A 158 21.92 17.72 17.25
C ASP A 158 22.92 17.96 18.41
N ILE A 159 23.62 16.95 18.93
CA ILE A 159 24.66 17.10 19.97
C ILE A 159 25.96 17.66 19.36
N PRO A 160 26.44 18.85 19.80
CA PRO A 160 27.71 19.41 19.36
C PRO A 160 28.89 18.49 19.75
N GLY A 161 29.83 18.25 18.84
CA GLY A 161 31.02 17.43 19.10
C GLY A 161 30.80 15.91 19.02
N LEU A 162 29.55 15.44 18.98
CA LEU A 162 29.25 14.06 18.59
C LEU A 162 29.39 13.95 17.06
N THR A 163 30.16 12.98 16.59
CA THR A 163 30.41 12.82 15.15
C THR A 163 29.10 12.55 14.38
N TRP A 164 29.04 12.90 13.10
CA TRP A 164 27.94 12.52 12.20
C TRP A 164 27.93 11.00 11.90
N ARG A 165 28.94 10.24 12.38
CA ARG A 165 29.02 8.78 12.26
C ARG A 165 27.84 8.10 12.96
N PRO A 166 27.47 8.45 14.21
CA PRO A 166 26.18 8.13 14.81
C PRO A 166 24.97 8.42 13.91
N TRP A 167 24.91 9.56 13.21
CA TRP A 167 23.79 9.89 12.31
C TRP A 167 23.69 8.91 11.14
N LEU A 168 24.80 8.66 10.42
CA LEU A 168 24.83 7.71 9.30
C LEU A 168 24.59 6.27 9.79
N THR A 169 25.21 5.91 10.90
CA THR A 169 25.08 4.59 11.53
C THR A 169 23.63 4.36 11.94
N CYS A 170 22.96 5.29 12.63
CA CYS A 170 21.56 5.13 13.01
C CYS A 170 20.62 5.10 11.79
N ASN A 171 20.89 5.86 10.73
CA ASN A 171 20.07 5.86 9.52
C ASN A 171 20.21 4.56 8.72
N LEU A 172 21.44 4.09 8.50
CA LEU A 172 21.72 2.80 7.85
C LEU A 172 21.26 1.63 8.72
N LEU A 173 21.45 1.69 10.05
CA LEU A 173 20.94 0.69 10.99
C LEU A 173 19.41 0.65 11.00
N LEU A 174 18.73 1.78 10.84
CA LEU A 174 17.27 1.80 10.74
C LEU A 174 16.80 1.04 9.50
N HIS A 175 17.39 1.31 8.33
CA HIS A 175 17.06 0.59 7.09
C HIS A 175 17.47 -0.88 7.18
N ALA A 176 18.65 -1.17 7.72
CA ALA A 176 19.14 -2.53 7.93
C ALA A 176 18.25 -3.30 8.91
N LEU A 177 17.74 -2.66 9.97
CA LEU A 177 16.81 -3.28 10.92
C LEU A 177 15.52 -3.72 10.21
N PHE A 178 14.94 -2.87 9.36
CA PHE A 178 13.75 -3.23 8.58
C PHE A 178 14.03 -4.41 7.62
N VAL A 179 15.19 -4.42 6.98
CA VAL A 179 15.62 -5.55 6.13
C VAL A 179 15.80 -6.82 6.96
N VAL A 180 16.49 -6.76 8.10
CA VAL A 180 16.70 -7.89 9.00
C VAL A 180 15.37 -8.41 9.54
N LEU A 181 14.45 -7.54 9.97
CA LEU A 181 13.11 -7.92 10.43
C LEU A 181 12.28 -8.59 9.32
N ALA A 182 12.44 -8.14 8.06
CA ALA A 182 11.78 -8.75 6.93
C ALA A 182 12.35 -10.14 6.60
N LEU A 183 13.67 -10.30 6.63
CA LEU A 183 14.38 -11.52 6.22
C LEU A 183 14.58 -12.55 7.34
N MET A 184 14.34 -12.19 8.61
CA MET A 184 14.62 -13.09 9.72
C MET A 184 13.76 -14.38 9.64
N PRO A 185 14.36 -15.57 9.70
CA PRO A 185 13.66 -16.85 9.52
C PRO A 185 12.85 -17.29 10.75
N ARG A 186 12.93 -16.55 11.87
CA ARG A 186 12.20 -16.88 13.10
C ARG A 186 10.71 -16.52 12.96
N GLN A 187 9.86 -17.34 13.59
CA GLN A 187 8.41 -17.12 13.68
C GLN A 187 8.01 -15.90 14.51
N THR A 188 8.95 -15.29 15.24
CA THR A 188 8.78 -13.99 15.91
C THR A 188 8.31 -12.96 14.89
N PHE A 189 7.21 -12.24 15.17
CA PHE A 189 6.63 -11.20 14.32
C PHE A 189 5.84 -11.69 13.07
N HIS A 190 5.18 -12.84 13.14
CA HIS A 190 4.43 -13.47 12.03
C HIS A 190 5.32 -13.92 10.85
N GLY A 191 6.20 -14.90 11.09
CA GLY A 191 7.23 -15.36 10.15
C GLY A 191 6.73 -15.66 8.74
N GLU A 192 5.69 -16.48 8.63
CA GLU A 192 5.14 -16.91 7.34
C GLU A 192 4.62 -15.75 6.49
N ALA A 193 3.92 -14.79 7.11
CA ALA A 193 3.38 -13.63 6.40
C ALA A 193 4.50 -12.71 5.88
N ARG A 194 5.58 -12.52 6.67
CA ARG A 194 6.73 -11.72 6.24
C ARG A 194 7.50 -12.37 5.12
N LEU A 195 7.82 -13.66 5.25
CA LEU A 195 8.54 -14.40 4.23
C LEU A 195 7.73 -14.51 2.94
N SER A 196 6.41 -14.66 3.03
CA SER A 196 5.49 -14.58 1.88
C SER A 196 5.56 -13.22 1.19
N LEU A 197 5.53 -12.11 1.96
CA LEU A 197 5.68 -10.76 1.41
C LEU A 197 7.04 -10.55 0.75
N VAL A 198 8.14 -10.95 1.40
CA VAL A 198 9.51 -10.86 0.85
C VAL A 198 9.62 -11.66 -0.43
N ARG A 199 9.13 -12.91 -0.42
CA ARG A 199 9.11 -13.77 -1.61
C ARG A 199 8.35 -13.09 -2.74
N THR A 200 7.16 -12.55 -2.47
CA THR A 200 6.33 -11.85 -3.46
C THR A 200 7.04 -10.60 -4.01
N LEU A 201 7.77 -9.86 -3.17
CA LEU A 201 8.57 -8.70 -3.59
C LEU A 201 9.71 -9.16 -4.52
N VAL A 202 10.48 -10.17 -4.14
CA VAL A 202 11.57 -10.71 -4.96
C VAL A 202 11.04 -11.27 -6.27
N GLU A 203 9.97 -12.07 -6.24
CA GLU A 203 9.33 -12.60 -7.43
C GLU A 203 8.76 -11.48 -8.31
N SER A 204 8.28 -10.38 -7.73
CA SER A 204 7.84 -9.20 -8.51
C SER A 204 9.00 -8.50 -9.22
N VAL A 205 10.15 -8.37 -8.56
CA VAL A 205 11.37 -7.78 -9.14
C VAL A 205 11.94 -8.66 -10.25
N LEU A 206 11.89 -9.99 -10.08
CA LEU A 206 12.39 -10.96 -11.03
C LEU A 206 11.44 -11.23 -12.21
N ALA A 207 10.27 -10.59 -12.26
CA ALA A 207 9.39 -10.67 -13.43
C ALA A 207 10.17 -10.21 -14.70
N PRO A 208 10.11 -10.95 -15.82
CA PRO A 208 9.14 -11.99 -16.19
C PRO A 208 9.55 -13.45 -15.90
N LEU A 209 10.60 -13.69 -15.10
CA LEU A 209 11.15 -15.03 -14.88
C LEU A 209 10.29 -15.89 -13.92
N THR A 210 9.50 -15.24 -13.07
CA THR A 210 8.70 -15.83 -12.00
C THR A 210 7.20 -15.84 -12.34
N PRO A 211 6.40 -16.69 -11.67
CA PRO A 211 4.95 -16.66 -11.83
C PRO A 211 4.34 -15.39 -11.22
N VAL A 212 3.21 -14.95 -11.77
CA VAL A 212 2.48 -13.75 -11.30
C VAL A 212 1.11 -14.17 -10.80
N THR A 213 0.88 -14.05 -9.50
CA THR A 213 -0.42 -14.31 -8.87
C THR A 213 -1.17 -13.01 -8.59
N PHE A 214 -2.44 -13.10 -8.18
CA PHE A 214 -3.21 -11.93 -7.77
C PHE A 214 -2.56 -11.18 -6.60
N TRP A 215 -1.90 -11.89 -5.67
CA TRP A 215 -1.16 -11.25 -4.58
C TRP A 215 0.03 -10.42 -5.07
N HIS A 216 0.74 -10.88 -6.10
CA HIS A 216 1.81 -10.10 -6.76
C HIS A 216 1.28 -8.78 -7.33
N VAL A 217 0.08 -8.80 -7.92
CA VAL A 217 -0.56 -7.60 -8.47
C VAL A 217 -0.84 -6.58 -7.36
N ILE A 218 -1.42 -7.01 -6.24
CA ILE A 218 -1.71 -6.12 -5.10
C ILE A 218 -0.43 -5.51 -4.53
N VAL A 219 0.59 -6.33 -4.24
CA VAL A 219 1.86 -5.85 -3.67
C VAL A 219 2.55 -4.87 -4.60
N ALA A 220 2.66 -5.20 -5.89
CA ALA A 220 3.34 -4.35 -6.85
C ALA A 220 2.56 -3.04 -7.13
N ASP A 221 1.22 -3.03 -7.03
CA ASP A 221 0.45 -1.79 -7.12
C ASP A 221 0.64 -0.89 -5.89
N TYR A 222 0.84 -1.45 -4.70
CA TYR A 222 1.32 -0.67 -3.55
C TYR A 222 2.72 -0.09 -3.80
N LEU A 223 3.64 -0.83 -4.43
CA LEU A 223 4.96 -0.30 -4.80
C LEU A 223 4.85 0.91 -5.76
N THR A 224 3.93 0.88 -6.73
CA THR A 224 3.72 2.06 -7.62
C THR A 224 3.23 3.30 -6.87
N SER A 225 2.52 3.09 -5.76
CA SER A 225 2.02 4.16 -4.88
C SER A 225 3.14 4.70 -3.97
N MET A 226 4.25 3.97 -3.86
CA MET A 226 5.46 4.33 -3.10
C MET A 226 6.64 4.74 -4.01
N ALA A 227 6.38 5.09 -5.27
CA ALA A 227 7.43 5.45 -6.23
C ALA A 227 8.31 6.63 -5.73
N LYS A 228 7.71 7.65 -5.11
CA LYS A 228 8.46 8.77 -4.53
C LYS A 228 9.38 8.34 -3.37
N ALA A 229 8.95 7.37 -2.56
CA ALA A 229 9.79 6.76 -1.53
C ALA A 229 10.95 5.95 -2.13
N MET A 230 10.76 5.30 -3.28
CA MET A 230 11.88 4.66 -3.98
C MET A 230 12.93 5.68 -4.46
N SER A 231 12.49 6.83 -4.97
CA SER A 231 13.36 7.98 -5.26
C SER A 231 14.06 8.51 -3.99
N ASP A 232 13.41 8.49 -2.82
CA ASP A 232 14.02 8.90 -1.55
C ASP A 232 15.10 7.94 -1.03
N LEU A 233 15.03 6.66 -1.39
CA LEU A 233 16.11 5.72 -1.10
C LEU A 233 17.39 6.12 -1.84
N GLN A 234 17.29 6.50 -3.12
CA GLN A 234 18.45 7.03 -3.87
C GLN A 234 18.97 8.33 -3.26
N LEU A 235 18.08 9.26 -2.87
CA LEU A 235 18.49 10.50 -2.20
C LEU A 235 19.26 10.21 -0.92
N THR A 236 18.74 9.26 -0.12
CA THR A 236 19.38 8.84 1.12
C THR A 236 20.76 8.26 0.87
N CYS A 237 20.92 7.36 -0.08
CA CYS A 237 22.22 6.79 -0.42
C CYS A 237 23.21 7.84 -0.95
N CYS A 238 22.76 8.72 -1.85
CA CYS A 238 23.60 9.76 -2.46
C CYS A 238 24.09 10.78 -1.41
N ILE A 239 23.18 11.34 -0.62
CA ILE A 239 23.53 12.34 0.41
C ILE A 239 24.44 11.70 1.47
N SER A 240 24.15 10.46 1.89
CA SER A 240 25.00 9.71 2.82
C SER A 240 26.43 9.54 2.30
N LYS A 241 26.60 9.25 1.00
CA LYS A 241 27.91 9.13 0.35
C LYS A 241 28.67 10.47 0.38
N HIS A 242 28.01 11.59 0.08
CA HIS A 242 28.64 12.91 0.13
C HIS A 242 29.03 13.34 1.54
N ILE A 243 28.20 13.05 2.54
CA ILE A 243 28.51 13.30 3.94
C ILE A 243 29.73 12.47 4.38
N LEU A 244 29.79 11.19 4.01
CA LEU A 244 30.93 10.31 4.28
C LEU A 244 32.23 10.85 3.65
N ALA A 245 32.17 11.30 2.40
CA ALA A 245 33.33 11.88 1.71
C ALA A 245 33.78 13.22 2.34
N HIS A 246 32.83 14.06 2.76
CA HIS A 246 33.12 15.33 3.42
C HIS A 246 33.89 15.13 4.74
N ASP A 247 33.58 14.07 5.50
CA ASP A 247 34.34 13.71 6.72
C ASP A 247 35.75 13.25 6.43
N HIS A 248 35.92 12.37 5.43
CA HIS A 248 37.25 11.90 5.06
C HIS A 248 38.16 13.06 4.65
N ALA A 249 37.60 14.11 4.04
CA ALA A 249 38.31 15.34 3.70
C ALA A 249 38.54 16.29 4.89
N HIS A 250 37.67 16.27 5.92
CA HIS A 250 37.73 17.16 7.09
C HIS A 250 37.64 16.37 8.41
N PRO A 251 38.66 15.57 8.77
CA PRO A 251 38.59 14.69 9.93
C PRO A 251 38.36 15.46 11.23
N HIS A 252 37.26 15.14 11.92
CA HIS A 252 36.77 15.87 13.10
C HIS A 252 37.71 15.89 14.32
N ALA A 253 38.66 14.96 14.42
CA ALA A 253 39.66 14.99 15.49
C ALA A 253 40.46 16.30 15.48
N ALA A 254 40.76 16.84 14.29
CA ALA A 254 41.42 18.13 14.15
C ALA A 254 40.51 19.30 14.58
N ASN A 255 39.20 19.22 14.29
CA ASN A 255 38.25 20.30 14.58
C ASN A 255 37.78 20.33 16.04
N VAL A 256 37.63 19.17 16.71
CA VAL A 256 37.32 19.11 18.15
C VAL A 256 38.53 19.51 18.97
N VAL A 257 39.74 19.04 18.61
CA VAL A 257 40.98 19.50 19.25
C VAL A 257 41.18 21.00 19.05
N ALA A 258 40.92 21.53 17.84
CA ALA A 258 40.97 22.97 17.60
C ALA A 258 39.88 23.74 18.36
N ALA A 259 38.65 23.25 18.44
CA ALA A 259 37.56 23.91 19.17
C ALA A 259 37.80 23.89 20.70
N VAL A 260 38.29 22.78 21.25
CA VAL A 260 38.65 22.65 22.67
C VAL A 260 39.91 23.47 22.97
N ALA A 261 40.91 23.47 22.10
CA ALA A 261 42.10 24.33 22.23
C ALA A 261 41.75 25.82 22.16
N ASN A 262 40.84 26.22 21.27
CA ASN A 262 40.37 27.60 21.17
C ASN A 262 39.50 28.01 22.37
N ALA A 263 38.68 27.10 22.91
CA ALA A 263 37.92 27.34 24.14
C ALA A 263 38.84 27.43 25.38
N ALA A 264 39.93 26.67 25.40
CA ALA A 264 40.96 26.75 26.44
C ALA A 264 41.87 27.98 26.31
N ALA A 265 41.99 28.56 25.11
CA ALA A 265 42.83 29.73 24.83
C ALA A 265 42.13 31.09 25.05
N VAL A 266 40.88 31.11 25.53
CA VAL A 266 40.18 32.37 25.87
C VAL A 266 40.73 32.93 27.18
N LEU A 267 41.83 33.67 27.10
CA LEU A 267 42.16 34.70 28.08
C LEU A 267 41.23 35.91 27.87
N PRO A 268 40.79 36.58 28.94
CA PRO A 268 39.91 37.74 28.82
C PRO A 268 40.68 38.91 28.20
N GLY A 269 40.49 39.17 26.90
CA GLY A 269 40.97 40.40 26.27
C GLY A 269 41.37 40.35 24.80
N SER A 270 41.42 39.20 24.13
CA SER A 270 41.78 39.14 22.70
C SER A 270 40.57 39.00 21.78
N SER A 271 40.46 39.91 20.81
CA SER A 271 39.45 39.88 19.75
C SER A 271 39.57 38.60 18.93
N ALA A 272 38.49 37.83 18.88
CA ALA A 272 38.32 36.58 18.15
C ALA A 272 38.39 36.78 16.62
N ALA A 273 39.58 37.02 16.08
CA ALA A 273 39.82 37.01 14.65
C ALA A 273 40.27 35.61 14.19
N ALA A 274 39.28 34.87 13.69
CA ALA A 274 39.36 33.86 12.62
C ALA A 274 40.40 32.72 12.72
N VAL A 275 39.94 31.55 13.19
CA VAL A 275 40.40 30.25 12.68
C VAL A 275 39.21 29.55 12.03
N GLN A 276 39.20 29.56 10.71
CA GLN A 276 38.09 29.17 9.84
C GLN A 276 38.08 27.65 9.61
N GLY A 277 37.64 26.92 10.63
CA GLY A 277 37.33 25.49 10.56
C GLY A 277 35.95 25.22 11.16
N THR A 278 34.92 25.91 10.68
CA THR A 278 33.55 25.84 11.23
C THR A 278 32.97 24.44 11.07
N TYR A 279 32.72 23.76 12.19
CA TYR A 279 31.90 22.56 12.25
C TYR A 279 30.53 22.83 11.61
N VAL A 280 30.16 22.04 10.59
CA VAL A 280 28.87 22.11 9.90
C VAL A 280 27.99 20.97 10.40
N ARG A 281 26.76 21.29 10.81
CA ARG A 281 25.79 20.28 11.27
C ARG A 281 25.39 19.36 10.11
N THR A 282 25.19 18.08 10.41
CA THR A 282 24.75 17.08 9.41
C THR A 282 23.41 17.44 8.77
N THR A 283 22.51 18.06 9.53
CA THR A 283 21.21 18.55 9.02
C THR A 283 21.37 19.65 7.98
N GLU A 284 22.44 20.45 8.06
CA GLU A 284 22.79 21.46 7.07
C GLU A 284 23.46 20.85 5.84
N LEU A 285 24.39 19.90 6.04
CA LEU A 285 24.99 19.13 4.95
C LEU A 285 23.93 18.38 4.13
N TRP A 286 22.92 17.83 4.80
CA TRP A 286 21.78 17.19 4.15
C TRP A 286 21.03 18.13 3.22
N GLY A 287 20.73 19.34 3.68
CA GLY A 287 20.10 20.38 2.86
C GLY A 287 20.96 20.77 1.67
N ARG A 288 22.28 20.90 1.88
CA ARG A 288 23.26 21.30 0.85
C ARG A 288 23.35 20.29 -0.30
N TYR A 289 23.37 18.99 0.00
CA TYR A 289 23.48 17.94 -1.02
C TYR A 289 22.12 17.48 -1.58
N HIS A 290 21.00 17.95 -1.03
CA HIS A 290 19.67 17.49 -1.43
C HIS A 290 19.37 17.78 -2.91
N GLU A 291 19.60 19.00 -3.37
CA GLU A 291 19.32 19.41 -4.75
C GLU A 291 20.22 18.66 -5.72
N HIS A 292 21.53 18.61 -5.43
CA HIS A 292 22.51 17.88 -6.23
C HIS A 292 22.15 16.39 -6.41
N CYS A 293 21.76 15.71 -5.33
CA CYS A 293 21.37 14.30 -5.39
C CYS A 293 20.01 14.08 -6.06
N GLY A 294 19.09 15.05 -5.95
CA GLY A 294 17.76 15.01 -6.57
C GLY A 294 17.77 15.21 -8.07
N ASP A 295 18.77 15.92 -8.59
CA ASP A 295 18.96 16.18 -10.02
C ASP A 295 19.65 15.02 -10.77
N SER A 296 19.94 13.92 -10.09
CA SER A 296 20.55 12.75 -10.70
C SER A 296 19.56 11.94 -11.55
N TYR A 297 20.01 11.43 -12.72
CA TYR A 297 19.28 10.42 -13.49
C TYR A 297 18.92 9.17 -12.66
N ALA A 298 19.76 8.82 -11.68
CA ALA A 298 19.46 7.71 -10.76
C ALA A 298 18.16 7.95 -9.99
N ASN A 299 17.85 9.21 -9.62
CA ASN A 299 16.61 9.53 -8.93
C ASN A 299 15.37 9.24 -9.81
N ALA A 300 15.43 9.64 -11.08
CA ALA A 300 14.36 9.38 -12.05
C ALA A 300 14.20 7.87 -12.34
N LEU A 301 15.31 7.13 -12.44
CA LEU A 301 15.27 5.68 -12.64
C LEU A 301 14.61 4.95 -11.46
N LEU A 302 14.95 5.31 -10.22
CA LEU A 302 14.34 4.71 -9.03
C LEU A 302 12.86 5.09 -8.89
N LEU A 303 12.46 6.28 -9.34
CA LEU A 303 11.05 6.68 -9.42
C LEU A 303 10.26 5.82 -10.44
N ALA A 304 10.89 5.47 -11.58
CA ALA A 304 10.24 4.67 -12.63
C ALA A 304 10.19 3.16 -12.31
N LEU A 305 11.01 2.70 -11.37
CA LEU A 305 11.26 1.27 -11.14
C LEU A 305 10.01 0.45 -10.74
N PRO A 306 9.10 0.92 -9.88
CA PRO A 306 7.84 0.21 -9.61
C PRO A 306 6.99 -0.04 -10.85
N PHE A 307 6.95 0.94 -11.75
CA PHE A 307 6.16 0.87 -12.98
C PHE A 307 6.78 -0.12 -13.96
N TRP A 308 8.11 -0.22 -13.98
CA TRP A 308 8.82 -1.27 -14.72
C TRP A 308 8.45 -2.67 -14.24
N TRP A 309 8.45 -2.93 -12.93
CA TRP A 309 8.06 -4.25 -12.40
C TRP A 309 6.62 -4.60 -12.78
N ARG A 310 5.68 -3.65 -12.67
CA ARG A 310 4.29 -3.88 -13.11
C ARG A 310 4.19 -4.12 -14.61
N LEU A 311 4.93 -3.38 -15.42
CA LEU A 311 4.97 -3.60 -16.87
C LEU A 311 5.43 -5.04 -17.18
N MET A 312 6.55 -5.48 -16.60
CA MET A 312 7.08 -6.83 -16.82
C MET A 312 6.11 -7.93 -16.36
N GLN A 313 5.44 -7.75 -15.22
CA GLN A 313 4.40 -8.66 -14.76
C GLN A 313 3.23 -8.76 -15.76
N CYS A 314 2.76 -7.62 -16.28
CA CYS A 314 1.65 -7.60 -17.23
C CYS A 314 2.04 -8.28 -18.56
N LEU A 315 3.25 -8.02 -19.06
CA LEU A 315 3.78 -8.67 -20.27
C LEU A 315 3.98 -10.18 -20.07
N LYS A 316 4.44 -10.61 -18.88
CA LYS A 316 4.54 -12.03 -18.53
C LYS A 316 3.18 -12.73 -18.60
N VAL A 317 2.17 -12.17 -17.95
CA VAL A 317 0.82 -12.75 -17.96
C VAL A 317 0.24 -12.74 -19.38
N TYR A 318 0.46 -11.67 -20.16
CA TYR A 318 0.04 -11.63 -21.56
C TYR A 318 0.72 -12.71 -22.40
N SER A 319 2.02 -12.93 -22.22
CA SER A 319 2.76 -13.98 -22.95
C SER A 319 2.18 -15.38 -22.73
N GLN A 320 1.62 -15.64 -21.54
CA GLN A 320 1.06 -16.93 -21.17
C GLN A 320 -0.43 -17.06 -21.56
N THR A 321 -1.23 -16.04 -21.29
CA THR A 321 -2.70 -16.07 -21.45
C THR A 321 -3.17 -15.59 -22.82
N ARG A 322 -2.37 -14.76 -23.51
CA ARG A 322 -2.72 -14.02 -24.74
C ARG A 322 -3.98 -13.16 -24.63
N GLU A 323 -4.46 -12.89 -23.42
CA GLU A 323 -5.60 -12.02 -23.19
C GLU A 323 -5.22 -10.54 -23.37
N GLN A 324 -5.89 -9.85 -24.29
CA GLN A 324 -5.63 -8.44 -24.62
C GLN A 324 -5.70 -7.49 -23.41
N LYS A 325 -6.49 -7.83 -22.39
CA LYS A 325 -6.57 -7.06 -21.14
C LYS A 325 -5.19 -6.86 -20.50
N ASN A 326 -4.32 -7.86 -20.55
CA ASN A 326 -3.00 -7.79 -19.95
C ASN A 326 -2.05 -6.87 -20.74
N LEU A 327 -2.23 -6.76 -22.06
CA LEU A 327 -1.49 -5.81 -22.90
C LEU A 327 -1.93 -4.37 -22.64
N TRP A 328 -3.23 -4.12 -22.52
CA TRP A 328 -3.72 -2.79 -22.13
C TRP A 328 -3.25 -2.39 -20.73
N ASN A 329 -3.16 -3.37 -19.81
CA ASN A 329 -2.59 -3.14 -18.48
C ASN A 329 -1.10 -2.80 -18.55
N ALA A 330 -0.34 -3.49 -19.41
CA ALA A 330 1.06 -3.19 -19.68
C ALA A 330 1.21 -1.75 -20.23
N LEU A 331 0.39 -1.36 -21.20
CA LEU A 331 0.39 -0.01 -21.76
C LEU A 331 0.07 1.05 -20.69
N LYS A 332 -0.89 0.78 -19.81
CA LYS A 332 -1.19 1.65 -18.67
C LYS A 332 0.05 1.95 -17.84
N TYR A 333 0.82 0.94 -17.43
CA TYR A 333 2.05 1.17 -16.66
C TYR A 333 3.17 1.79 -17.50
N ALA A 334 3.21 1.52 -18.82
CA ALA A 334 4.16 2.17 -19.73
C ALA A 334 3.96 3.70 -19.82
N THR A 335 2.74 4.21 -19.63
CA THR A 335 2.49 5.67 -19.62
C THR A 335 3.21 6.42 -18.47
N ALA A 336 3.72 5.71 -17.46
CA ALA A 336 4.50 6.33 -16.39
C ALA A 336 5.91 6.76 -16.84
N PHE A 337 6.52 6.11 -17.84
CA PHE A 337 7.88 6.46 -18.27
C PHE A 337 7.97 7.83 -18.95
N PRO A 338 7.08 8.18 -19.91
CA PRO A 338 7.03 9.54 -20.44
C PRO A 338 6.76 10.59 -19.36
N LEU A 339 5.91 10.29 -18.37
CA LEU A 339 5.65 11.19 -17.25
C LEU A 339 6.91 11.45 -16.40
N VAL A 340 7.63 10.40 -16.03
CA VAL A 340 8.90 10.53 -15.27
C VAL A 340 9.95 11.29 -16.08
N TYR A 341 10.10 10.97 -17.36
CA TYR A 341 11.09 11.59 -18.23
C TYR A 341 10.80 13.08 -18.50
N THR A 342 9.56 13.42 -18.84
CA THR A 342 9.16 14.82 -19.03
C THR A 342 9.24 15.62 -17.74
N GLY A 343 9.01 14.99 -16.57
CA GLY A 343 9.22 15.62 -15.26
C GLY A 343 10.70 15.91 -14.99
N TYR A 344 11.59 15.03 -15.44
CA TYR A 344 13.03 15.26 -15.42
C TYR A 344 13.43 16.44 -16.33
N LEU A 345 12.95 16.46 -17.59
CA LEU A 345 13.23 17.54 -18.54
C LEU A 345 12.73 18.90 -18.05
N LYS A 346 11.49 18.96 -17.54
CA LYS A 346 10.90 20.16 -16.95
C LYS A 346 11.79 20.80 -15.87
N ARG A 347 12.51 19.98 -15.11
CA ARG A 347 13.37 20.41 -14.01
C ARG A 347 14.76 20.88 -14.48
N HIS A 348 15.33 20.24 -15.50
CA HIS A 348 16.70 20.49 -15.97
C HIS A 348 16.77 21.51 -17.11
N GLU A 349 15.74 21.54 -17.95
CA GLU A 349 15.65 22.41 -19.12
C GLU A 349 14.28 23.09 -19.09
N PRO A 350 14.04 24.06 -18.18
CA PRO A 350 12.73 24.68 -18.06
C PRO A 350 12.35 25.40 -19.36
N SER A 351 11.29 24.93 -20.01
CA SER A 351 10.72 25.53 -21.21
C SER A 351 9.21 25.33 -21.23
N ALA A 352 8.48 26.24 -21.89
CA ALA A 352 7.03 26.10 -22.04
C ALA A 352 6.64 24.77 -22.72
N THR A 353 7.48 24.28 -23.63
CA THR A 353 7.31 22.99 -24.30
C THR A 353 7.46 21.83 -23.31
N HIS A 354 8.49 21.82 -22.46
CA HIS A 354 8.70 20.77 -21.47
C HIS A 354 7.61 20.78 -20.38
N ASP A 355 7.15 21.97 -19.98
CA ASP A 355 6.00 22.11 -19.08
C ASP A 355 4.73 21.52 -19.71
N ALA A 356 4.44 21.85 -20.97
CA ALA A 356 3.28 21.31 -21.69
C ALA A 356 3.36 19.78 -21.85
N LEU A 357 4.53 19.25 -22.24
CA LEU A 357 4.75 17.81 -22.38
C LEU A 357 4.53 17.08 -21.05
N PHE A 358 5.03 17.64 -19.94
CA PHE A 358 4.83 17.08 -18.61
C PHE A 358 3.35 17.04 -18.22
N VAL A 359 2.62 18.14 -18.42
CA VAL A 359 1.18 18.20 -18.13
C VAL A 359 0.40 17.22 -18.99
N CYS A 360 0.69 17.13 -20.29
CA CYS A 360 0.07 16.16 -21.19
C CYS A 360 0.32 14.71 -20.73
N ALA A 361 1.56 14.37 -20.39
CA ALA A 361 1.91 13.04 -19.87
C ALA A 361 1.20 12.74 -18.55
N ALA A 362 1.10 13.72 -17.64
CA ALA A 362 0.42 13.58 -16.36
C ALA A 362 -1.08 13.36 -16.52
N VAL A 363 -1.73 14.14 -17.39
CA VAL A 363 -3.17 14.00 -17.70
C VAL A 363 -3.43 12.65 -18.36
N LEU A 364 -2.63 12.24 -19.34
CA LEU A 364 -2.78 10.96 -20.02
C LEU A 364 -2.66 9.78 -19.06
N GLN A 365 -1.59 9.76 -18.25
CA GLN A 365 -1.35 8.71 -17.27
C GLN A 365 -2.45 8.67 -16.21
N SER A 366 -2.86 9.83 -15.67
CA SER A 366 -3.88 9.90 -14.61
C SER A 366 -5.25 9.46 -15.12
N SER A 367 -5.60 9.88 -16.34
CA SER A 367 -6.88 9.55 -16.97
C SER A 367 -6.96 8.08 -17.31
N PHE A 368 -5.93 7.51 -17.94
CA PHE A 368 -5.92 6.08 -18.27
C PHE A 368 -6.00 5.22 -17.01
N THR A 369 -5.19 5.54 -16.00
CA THR A 369 -5.21 4.78 -14.75
C THR A 369 -6.53 4.93 -13.98
N PHE A 370 -7.18 6.09 -14.00
CA PHE A 370 -8.50 6.29 -13.42
C PHE A 370 -9.58 5.45 -14.14
N VAL A 371 -9.61 5.49 -15.47
CA VAL A 371 -10.53 4.69 -16.29
C VAL A 371 -10.30 3.19 -16.01
N TRP A 372 -9.04 2.77 -15.89
CA TRP A 372 -8.70 1.41 -15.53
C TRP A 372 -9.23 0.99 -14.15
N ASP A 373 -9.04 1.84 -13.13
CA ASP A 373 -9.51 1.57 -11.77
C ASP A 373 -11.03 1.30 -11.77
N VAL A 374 -11.81 2.16 -12.43
CA VAL A 374 -13.28 2.08 -12.43
C VAL A 374 -13.81 0.92 -13.30
N LEU A 375 -13.27 0.76 -14.51
CA LEU A 375 -13.78 -0.20 -15.48
C LEU A 375 -13.26 -1.61 -15.27
N MET A 376 -11.95 -1.77 -15.03
CA MET A 376 -11.29 -3.07 -15.05
C MET A 376 -11.09 -3.62 -13.63
N ASP A 377 -10.55 -2.80 -12.73
CA ASP A 377 -10.19 -3.24 -11.39
C ASP A 377 -11.43 -3.37 -10.49
N TRP A 378 -12.38 -2.44 -10.60
CA TRP A 378 -13.61 -2.46 -9.79
C TRP A 378 -14.81 -3.07 -10.53
N GLY A 379 -14.74 -3.16 -11.87
CA GLY A 379 -15.79 -3.74 -12.70
C GLY A 379 -17.14 -3.03 -12.56
N LEU A 380 -17.15 -1.72 -12.27
CA LEU A 380 -18.38 -1.05 -11.84
C LEU A 380 -19.44 -0.97 -12.94
N PRO A 381 -19.15 -0.51 -14.18
CA PRO A 381 -20.19 -0.43 -15.21
C PRO A 381 -20.40 -1.78 -15.89
N GLN A 382 -21.64 -2.26 -15.88
CA GLN A 382 -22.07 -3.44 -16.63
C GLN A 382 -23.18 -3.06 -17.61
N ARG A 383 -23.23 -3.77 -18.74
CA ARG A 383 -24.26 -3.54 -19.76
C ARG A 383 -25.63 -3.91 -19.19
N ALA A 384 -26.58 -2.99 -19.29
CA ALA A 384 -27.93 -3.21 -18.75
C ALA A 384 -28.61 -4.39 -19.47
N LYS A 385 -29.10 -5.37 -18.69
CA LYS A 385 -29.80 -6.56 -19.21
C LYS A 385 -31.26 -6.30 -19.58
N SER A 386 -31.83 -5.20 -19.12
CA SER A 386 -33.22 -4.80 -19.38
C SER A 386 -33.28 -3.34 -19.82
N GLU A 387 -34.15 -3.02 -20.77
CA GLU A 387 -34.36 -1.63 -21.23
C GLU A 387 -34.82 -0.69 -20.11
N ARG A 388 -35.54 -1.22 -19.10
CA ARG A 388 -35.98 -0.46 -17.92
C ARG A 388 -34.84 -0.10 -16.96
N ALA A 389 -33.72 -0.81 -17.03
CA ALA A 389 -32.53 -0.60 -16.21
C ALA A 389 -31.41 0.12 -16.97
N ARG A 390 -31.70 0.70 -18.15
CA ARG A 390 -30.73 1.54 -18.89
C ARG A 390 -30.46 2.81 -18.08
N GLY A 391 -29.29 2.89 -17.46
CA GLY A 391 -28.69 4.15 -17.05
C GLY A 391 -28.13 4.92 -18.24
N ILE A 392 -27.31 5.93 -17.97
CA ILE A 392 -26.64 6.74 -19.00
C ILE A 392 -25.81 5.83 -19.91
N CYS A 393 -25.94 6.00 -21.22
CA CYS A 393 -25.25 5.20 -22.26
C CYS A 393 -25.50 3.68 -22.22
N GLY A 394 -26.56 3.21 -21.54
CA GLY A 394 -26.93 1.79 -21.51
C GLY A 394 -26.13 0.92 -20.53
N TYR A 395 -25.41 1.56 -19.60
CA TYR A 395 -24.70 0.90 -18.52
C TYR A 395 -25.42 1.12 -17.18
N THR A 396 -25.28 0.14 -16.28
CA THR A 396 -25.72 0.20 -14.88
C THR A 396 -24.57 -0.25 -13.98
N LEU A 397 -24.63 0.09 -12.70
CA LEU A 397 -23.69 -0.41 -11.71
C LEU A 397 -23.80 -1.95 -11.60
N ARG A 398 -22.68 -2.63 -11.38
CA ARG A 398 -22.65 -4.08 -11.17
C ARG A 398 -23.44 -4.50 -9.95
N GLU A 399 -23.99 -5.71 -10.02
CA GLU A 399 -24.58 -6.41 -8.89
C GLU A 399 -23.89 -7.78 -8.71
N PRO A 400 -23.58 -8.22 -7.48
CA PRO A 400 -23.84 -7.56 -6.19
C PRO A 400 -22.79 -6.50 -5.82
N LEU A 401 -23.14 -5.63 -4.85
CA LEU A 401 -22.23 -4.73 -4.13
C LEU A 401 -22.05 -5.28 -2.70
N LEU A 402 -20.86 -5.83 -2.41
CA LEU A 402 -20.58 -6.54 -1.17
C LEU A 402 -20.09 -5.61 -0.05
N VAL A 403 -19.32 -4.57 -0.39
CA VAL A 403 -18.73 -3.66 0.62
C VAL A 403 -19.81 -2.82 1.28
N THR A 404 -20.69 -2.23 0.46
CA THR A 404 -21.86 -1.48 0.92
C THR A 404 -23.01 -1.66 -0.06
N ARG A 405 -24.25 -1.61 0.44
CA ARG A 405 -25.44 -1.73 -0.42
C ARG A 405 -25.80 -0.44 -1.14
N SER A 406 -25.15 0.69 -0.82
CA SER A 406 -25.48 2.00 -1.38
C SER A 406 -24.73 2.26 -2.70
N PRO A 407 -25.41 2.36 -3.86
CA PRO A 407 -24.78 2.74 -5.12
C PRO A 407 -24.15 4.14 -5.08
N ALA A 408 -24.75 5.05 -4.32
CA ALA A 408 -24.23 6.41 -4.16
C ALA A 408 -22.86 6.44 -3.49
N ALA A 409 -22.59 5.50 -2.56
CA ALA A 409 -21.29 5.39 -1.92
C ALA A 409 -20.20 4.99 -2.92
N TYR A 410 -20.48 4.05 -3.83
CA TYR A 410 -19.56 3.67 -4.92
C TYR A 410 -19.33 4.85 -5.88
N GLY A 411 -20.38 5.60 -6.21
CA GLY A 411 -20.26 6.84 -7.01
C GLY A 411 -19.36 7.88 -6.35
N LEU A 412 -19.56 8.15 -5.05
CA LEU A 412 -18.72 9.07 -4.29
C LEU A 412 -17.25 8.62 -4.27
N LEU A 413 -17.00 7.32 -4.09
CA LEU A 413 -15.64 6.77 -4.10
C LEU A 413 -14.96 6.89 -5.46
N CYS A 414 -15.71 6.81 -6.57
CA CYS A 414 -15.18 7.11 -7.91
C CYS A 414 -14.74 8.58 -8.00
N VAL A 415 -15.56 9.51 -7.51
CA VAL A 415 -15.22 10.95 -7.49
C VAL A 415 -14.00 11.21 -6.62
N VAL A 416 -13.95 10.63 -5.41
CA VAL A 416 -12.79 10.75 -4.52
C VAL A 416 -11.54 10.17 -5.17
N ASN A 417 -11.61 8.99 -5.82
CA ASN A 417 -10.46 8.41 -6.52
C ASN A 417 -9.99 9.30 -7.67
N LEU A 418 -10.90 9.93 -8.41
CA LEU A 418 -10.58 10.91 -9.45
C LEU A 418 -9.80 12.09 -8.86
N LEU A 419 -10.33 12.74 -7.82
CA LEU A 419 -9.68 13.89 -7.19
C LEU A 419 -8.29 13.54 -6.64
N LEU A 420 -8.17 12.40 -5.96
CA LEU A 420 -6.89 11.95 -5.39
C LEU A 420 -5.88 11.54 -6.46
N ARG A 421 -6.30 11.00 -7.61
CA ARG A 421 -5.42 10.70 -8.76
C ARG A 421 -4.74 11.98 -9.28
N PHE A 422 -5.51 13.06 -9.40
CA PHE A 422 -4.99 14.35 -9.87
C PHE A 422 -4.26 15.15 -8.78
N ALA A 423 -4.25 14.70 -7.52
CA ALA A 423 -3.59 15.37 -6.41
C ALA A 423 -2.08 15.53 -6.62
N TRP A 424 -1.41 14.53 -7.21
CA TRP A 424 0.01 14.63 -7.59
C TRP A 424 0.25 15.75 -8.60
N THR A 425 -0.58 15.85 -9.62
CA THR A 425 -0.49 16.92 -10.62
C THR A 425 -0.75 18.28 -9.98
N LEU A 426 -1.73 18.39 -9.09
CA LEU A 426 -2.02 19.62 -8.33
C LEU A 426 -0.87 20.05 -7.42
N SER A 427 -0.16 19.10 -6.79
CA SER A 427 1.00 19.40 -5.95
C SER A 427 2.09 20.16 -6.72
N ILE A 428 2.24 19.85 -8.01
CA ILE A 428 3.26 20.45 -8.87
C ILE A 428 2.84 21.86 -9.29
N PHE A 429 1.57 22.06 -9.64
CA PHE A 429 1.03 23.41 -9.92
C PHE A 429 1.05 24.31 -8.68
N ALA A 430 0.86 23.74 -7.50
CA ALA A 430 0.94 24.45 -6.23
C ALA A 430 2.39 24.74 -5.78
N GLY A 431 3.41 24.38 -6.58
CA GLY A 431 4.82 24.61 -6.25
C GLY A 431 5.31 23.85 -5.02
N VAL A 432 4.68 22.72 -4.69
CA VAL A 432 5.06 21.91 -3.53
C VAL A 432 6.45 21.32 -3.78
N LYS A 433 7.38 21.63 -2.87
CA LYS A 433 8.74 21.09 -2.93
C LYS A 433 8.69 19.56 -2.82
N GLY A 434 9.58 18.86 -3.52
CA GLY A 434 9.70 17.38 -3.47
C GLY A 434 10.17 16.80 -2.11
N TYR A 435 10.21 17.63 -1.08
CA TYR A 435 10.60 17.32 0.29
C TYR A 435 9.72 18.07 1.29
N GLY A 436 9.72 17.63 2.54
CA GLY A 436 8.97 18.29 3.61
C GLY A 436 7.52 17.84 3.73
N ALA A 437 6.74 18.59 4.53
CA ALA A 437 5.40 18.21 4.97
C ALA A 437 4.42 18.00 3.82
N GLY A 438 4.45 18.91 2.84
CA GLY A 438 3.56 18.83 1.67
C GLY A 438 3.79 17.55 0.87
N MET A 439 5.04 17.23 0.55
CA MET A 439 5.36 15.99 -0.19
C MET A 439 4.94 14.75 0.61
N PHE A 440 5.27 14.70 1.90
CA PHE A 440 4.89 13.59 2.77
C PHE A 440 3.37 13.40 2.83
N PHE A 441 2.60 14.49 2.88
CA PHE A 441 1.14 14.45 2.86
C PHE A 441 0.58 13.81 1.58
N PHE A 442 1.11 14.15 0.40
CA PHE A 442 0.70 13.52 -0.86
C PHE A 442 1.07 12.03 -0.92
N GLU A 443 2.22 11.64 -0.39
CA GLU A 443 2.61 10.22 -0.30
C GLU A 443 1.63 9.43 0.59
N VAL A 444 1.25 9.96 1.75
CA VAL A 444 0.27 9.33 2.64
C VAL A 444 -1.11 9.23 1.99
N ILE A 445 -1.55 10.29 1.31
CA ILE A 445 -2.81 10.29 0.57
C ILE A 445 -2.81 9.24 -0.55
N GLU A 446 -1.71 9.09 -1.29
CA GLU A 446 -1.60 8.11 -2.37
C GLU A 446 -1.67 6.67 -1.83
N VAL A 447 -1.00 6.40 -0.70
CA VAL A 447 -1.11 5.11 -0.01
C VAL A 447 -2.55 4.88 0.46
N PHE A 448 -3.20 5.88 1.06
CA PHE A 448 -4.60 5.77 1.47
C PHE A 448 -5.54 5.48 0.29
N ARG A 449 -5.38 6.20 -0.83
CA ARG A 449 -6.14 5.95 -2.07
C ARG A 449 -5.96 4.51 -2.53
N ARG A 450 -4.72 4.00 -2.53
CA ARG A 450 -4.42 2.61 -2.89
C ARG A 450 -5.06 1.60 -1.93
N THR A 451 -5.09 1.91 -0.64
CA THR A 451 -5.76 1.09 0.37
C THR A 451 -7.26 0.98 0.12
N VAL A 452 -7.93 2.08 -0.25
CA VAL A 452 -9.34 2.05 -0.67
C VAL A 452 -9.51 1.24 -1.95
N TRP A 453 -8.67 1.47 -2.97
CA TRP A 453 -8.69 0.71 -4.23
C TRP A 453 -8.57 -0.80 -4.01
N ALA A 454 -7.73 -1.24 -3.06
CA ALA A 454 -7.49 -2.66 -2.80
C ALA A 454 -8.76 -3.39 -2.34
N VAL A 455 -9.60 -2.74 -1.52
CA VAL A 455 -10.88 -3.30 -1.07
C VAL A 455 -11.78 -3.63 -2.26
N PHE A 456 -11.97 -2.67 -3.16
CA PHE A 456 -12.84 -2.84 -4.33
C PHE A 456 -12.23 -3.77 -5.38
N ARG A 457 -10.89 -3.79 -5.52
CA ARG A 457 -10.21 -4.75 -6.38
C ARG A 457 -10.40 -6.17 -5.88
N ILE A 458 -10.28 -6.40 -4.57
CA ILE A 458 -10.54 -7.70 -3.94
C ILE A 458 -12.00 -8.07 -4.11
N GLU A 459 -12.92 -7.13 -3.84
CA GLU A 459 -14.35 -7.37 -4.01
C GLU A 459 -14.70 -7.86 -5.42
N TRP A 460 -14.17 -7.19 -6.43
CA TRP A 460 -14.38 -7.58 -7.81
C TRP A 460 -13.78 -8.96 -8.12
N GLU A 461 -12.60 -9.26 -7.59
CA GLU A 461 -11.97 -10.58 -7.75
C GLU A 461 -12.80 -11.70 -7.10
N VAL A 462 -13.36 -11.45 -5.91
CA VAL A 462 -14.28 -12.40 -5.23
C VAL A 462 -15.47 -12.67 -6.14
N ILE A 463 -16.09 -11.62 -6.67
CA ILE A 463 -17.27 -11.75 -7.52
C ILE A 463 -16.92 -12.55 -8.77
N VAL A 464 -15.87 -12.18 -9.50
CA VAL A 464 -15.47 -12.88 -10.72
C VAL A 464 -15.21 -14.38 -10.45
N LYS A 465 -14.47 -14.71 -9.39
CA LYS A 465 -14.18 -16.11 -9.02
C LYS A 465 -15.43 -16.90 -8.60
N VAL A 466 -16.33 -16.31 -7.82
CA VAL A 466 -17.56 -16.98 -7.38
C VAL A 466 -18.50 -17.23 -8.56
N TYR A 467 -18.63 -16.26 -9.48
CA TYR A 467 -19.46 -16.41 -10.67
C TYR A 467 -18.91 -17.43 -11.65
N SER A 468 -17.58 -17.50 -11.85
CA SER A 468 -16.97 -18.52 -12.71
C SER A 468 -17.23 -19.92 -12.16
N THR A 469 -17.04 -20.14 -10.86
CA THR A 469 -17.32 -21.44 -10.24
C THR A 469 -18.80 -21.80 -10.34
N ALA A 470 -19.71 -20.86 -10.13
CA ALA A 470 -21.15 -21.12 -10.26
C ALA A 470 -21.56 -21.47 -11.71
N GLN A 471 -20.88 -20.95 -12.73
CA GLN A 471 -21.11 -21.33 -14.13
C GLN A 471 -20.59 -22.73 -14.43
N GLU A 472 -19.39 -23.07 -13.94
CA GLU A 472 -18.83 -24.43 -14.05
C GLU A 472 -19.75 -25.46 -13.39
N THR A 473 -20.22 -25.21 -12.17
CA THR A 473 -21.14 -26.11 -11.48
C THR A 473 -22.45 -26.27 -12.23
N LYS A 474 -23.01 -25.19 -12.80
CA LYS A 474 -24.21 -25.28 -13.62
C LYS A 474 -24.00 -26.15 -14.86
N HIS A 475 -22.89 -25.98 -15.56
CA HIS A 475 -22.56 -26.81 -16.72
C HIS A 475 -22.38 -28.29 -16.38
N LEU A 476 -21.74 -28.58 -15.24
CA LEU A 476 -21.61 -29.96 -14.74
C LEU A 476 -22.98 -30.55 -14.40
N THR A 477 -23.82 -29.83 -13.66
CA THR A 477 -25.16 -30.33 -13.29
C THR A 477 -26.13 -30.43 -14.47
N SER A 478 -26.01 -29.59 -15.49
CA SER A 478 -26.81 -29.71 -16.71
C SER A 478 -26.33 -30.88 -17.58
N GLY A 479 -25.02 -31.10 -17.68
CA GLY A 479 -24.46 -32.25 -18.38
C GLY A 479 -24.83 -33.59 -17.74
N ASP A 480 -24.84 -33.66 -16.40
CA ASP A 480 -25.28 -34.85 -15.68
C ASP A 480 -26.80 -35.09 -15.80
N SER A 481 -27.59 -34.02 -15.92
CA SER A 481 -29.04 -34.13 -16.13
C SER A 481 -29.38 -34.64 -17.53
N GLU A 482 -28.69 -34.14 -18.56
CA GLU A 482 -28.85 -34.62 -19.95
C GLU A 482 -28.40 -36.08 -20.08
N ALA A 483 -27.27 -36.47 -19.48
CA ALA A 483 -26.79 -37.86 -19.50
C ALA A 483 -27.72 -38.84 -18.76
N SER A 484 -28.36 -38.40 -17.66
CA SER A 484 -29.30 -39.24 -16.91
C SER A 484 -30.67 -39.33 -17.57
N GLU A 485 -31.07 -38.34 -18.38
CA GLU A 485 -32.30 -38.35 -19.18
C GLU A 485 -32.14 -39.25 -20.42
N GLU A 486 -30.96 -39.29 -21.03
CA GLU A 486 -30.63 -40.18 -22.15
C GLU A 486 -30.59 -41.67 -21.73
N GLN A 487 -30.00 -41.97 -20.57
CA GLN A 487 -30.02 -43.33 -19.99
C GLN A 487 -31.42 -43.78 -19.55
N GLY A 488 -32.27 -42.86 -19.10
CA GLY A 488 -33.66 -43.14 -18.77
C GLY A 488 -34.52 -43.43 -20.00
N LEU A 489 -34.19 -42.82 -21.14
CA LEU A 489 -34.90 -43.02 -22.42
C LEU A 489 -34.49 -44.33 -23.12
N GLU A 490 -33.23 -44.76 -23.00
CA GLU A 490 -32.78 -46.08 -23.46
C GLU A 490 -33.36 -47.22 -22.61
N ALA A 491 -33.35 -47.09 -21.28
CA ALA A 491 -33.95 -48.10 -20.40
C ALA A 491 -35.49 -48.22 -20.55
N ALA A 492 -36.17 -47.16 -21.02
CA ALA A 492 -37.60 -47.20 -21.31
C ALA A 492 -37.93 -47.90 -22.63
N LYS A 493 -37.00 -47.91 -23.61
CA LYS A 493 -37.17 -48.66 -24.86
C LYS A 493 -36.98 -50.17 -24.67
N ASP A 494 -36.09 -50.58 -23.77
CA ASP A 494 -35.85 -52.00 -23.44
C ASP A 494 -36.99 -52.67 -22.63
N LEU A 495 -38.02 -51.90 -22.23
CA LEU A 495 -39.20 -52.38 -21.50
C LEU A 495 -40.48 -52.42 -22.36
N GLU A 496 -40.41 -51.97 -23.62
CA GLU A 496 -41.52 -52.01 -24.59
C GLU A 496 -41.38 -53.12 -25.67
N ASP A 497 -40.26 -53.86 -25.68
CA ASP A 497 -40.08 -55.12 -26.42
C ASP A 497 -40.15 -56.34 -25.47
#